data_AF-A0A661E5D0-F1
#
_entry.id   AF-A0A661E5D0-F1
#
_cell.length_a   1.000
_cell.length_b   1.000
_cell.length_c   1.000
_cell.angle_alpha   90.00
_cell.angle_beta   90.00
_cell.angle_gamma   90.00
#
_symmetry.space_group_name_H-M   'P 1'
#
loop_
_entity.id
_entity.type
_entity.pdbx_description
1 polymer ?
#
loop_
_entity_poly.entity_id
_entity_poly.type
_entity_poly.pdbx_seq_one_letter_code
_entity_poly.pdbx_strand_id
1 'polypeptide(L)'
;MNGFITDSPTQAQSIQSTLCELSAKSIADAVHNFARGTHRVIVCGGGAHNDYLMTRLHANLPGIVVNSAALHGIDPDWVEAAAFAWLAQRRLDEKAGNLPSVTGADRPMLLGDIYRH
;
A
#
# COMPACT_ATOMS: atom_id res chain seq x y z
N MET A 1 -4.68 -26.41 -12.62
CA MET A 1 -4.23 -25.16 -13.28
C MET A 1 -3.34 -24.41 -12.30
N ASN A 2 -2.06 -24.77 -12.20
CA ASN A 2 -1.12 -24.02 -11.37
C ASN A 2 -0.30 -23.18 -12.33
N GLY A 3 -0.82 -22.01 -12.71
CA GLY A 3 -0.18 -21.09 -13.65
C GLY A 3 1.07 -20.40 -13.10
N PHE A 4 1.81 -21.06 -12.20
CA PHE A 4 3.05 -20.58 -11.60
C PHE A 4 4.25 -21.27 -12.26
N ILE A 5 5.44 -20.72 -12.08
CA ILE A 5 6.67 -21.35 -12.57
C ILE A 5 6.86 -22.70 -11.86
N THR A 6 6.82 -23.79 -12.63
CA THR A 6 7.10 -25.17 -12.18
C THR A 6 7.98 -25.85 -13.23
N ASP A 7 9.31 -25.64 -13.13
CA ASP A 7 10.39 -26.33 -13.87
C ASP A 7 10.05 -26.88 -15.29
N SER A 8 9.99 -25.98 -16.27
CA SER A 8 9.95 -26.20 -17.74
C SER A 8 9.99 -24.83 -18.44
N PRO A 9 10.30 -24.69 -19.76
CA PRO A 9 10.59 -23.38 -20.35
C PRO A 9 9.47 -22.38 -20.04
N THR A 10 9.86 -21.34 -19.32
CA THR A 10 8.93 -20.51 -18.56
C THR A 10 8.16 -19.60 -19.49
N GLN A 11 6.86 -19.85 -19.64
CA GLN A 11 5.98 -18.96 -20.39
C GLN A 11 5.94 -17.59 -19.70
N ALA A 12 5.99 -16.50 -20.48
CA ALA A 12 6.00 -15.14 -19.94
C ALA A 12 4.80 -14.87 -19.00
N GLN A 13 3.65 -15.48 -19.28
CA GLN A 13 2.44 -15.43 -18.46
C GLN A 13 2.67 -16.07 -17.08
N SER A 14 3.37 -17.21 -17.03
CA SER A 14 3.73 -17.88 -15.77
C SER A 14 4.75 -17.08 -14.95
N ILE A 15 5.63 -16.33 -15.62
CA ILE A 15 6.52 -15.39 -14.94
C ILE A 15 5.70 -14.26 -14.31
N GLN A 16 4.83 -13.62 -15.09
CA GLN A 16 4.05 -12.48 -14.62
C GLN A 16 3.07 -12.85 -13.50
N SER A 17 2.41 -14.01 -13.58
CA SER A 17 1.55 -14.51 -12.50
C SER A 17 2.35 -14.78 -11.22
N THR A 18 3.56 -15.32 -11.34
CA THR A 18 4.44 -15.61 -10.20
C THR A 18 4.94 -14.32 -9.55
N LEU A 19 5.28 -13.30 -10.33
CA LEU A 19 5.64 -11.98 -9.80
C LEU A 19 4.47 -11.31 -9.09
N CYS A 20 3.27 -11.39 -9.67
CA CYS A 20 2.06 -10.89 -9.01
C CYS A 20 1.79 -11.61 -7.69
N GLU A 21 1.96 -12.94 -7.66
CA GLU A 21 1.81 -13.73 -6.44
C GLU A 21 2.87 -13.41 -5.40
N LEU A 22 4.11 -13.19 -5.81
CA LEU A 22 5.17 -12.73 -4.92
C LEU A 22 4.79 -11.41 -4.25
N SER A 23 4.25 -10.44 -5.01
CA SER A 23 3.75 -9.19 -4.44
C SER A 23 2.59 -9.42 -3.45
N ALA A 24 1.59 -10.21 -3.83
CA ALA A 24 0.45 -10.48 -2.95
C ALA A 24 0.86 -11.18 -1.64
N LYS A 25 1.73 -12.19 -1.73
CA LYS A 25 2.22 -12.95 -0.57
C LYS A 25 3.09 -12.12 0.35
N SER A 26 4.04 -11.35 -0.21
CA SER A 26 4.89 -10.47 0.60
C SER A 26 4.11 -9.40 1.35
N ILE A 27 3.07 -8.82 0.74
CA ILE A 27 2.13 -7.91 1.42
C ILE A 27 1.39 -8.65 2.53
N ALA A 28 0.85 -9.84 2.25
CA ALA A 28 0.12 -10.61 3.25
C ALA A 28 0.98 -11.01 4.45
N ASP A 29 2.20 -11.48 4.19
CA ASP A 29 3.19 -11.81 5.21
C ASP A 29 3.50 -10.60 6.08
N ALA A 30 3.67 -9.41 5.49
CA ALA A 30 3.90 -8.19 6.24
C ALA A 30 2.72 -7.83 7.15
N VAL A 31 1.47 -7.94 6.66
CA VAL A 31 0.27 -7.72 7.46
C VAL A 31 0.22 -8.69 8.64
N HIS A 32 0.45 -9.98 8.41
CA HIS A 32 0.42 -11.00 9.46
C HIS A 32 1.53 -10.83 10.50
N ASN A 33 2.73 -10.43 10.08
CA ASN A 33 3.89 -10.33 10.95
C ASN A 33 3.92 -9.03 11.75
N PHE A 34 3.51 -7.91 11.14
CA PHE A 34 3.71 -6.58 11.73
C PHE A 34 2.41 -5.85 12.10
N ALA A 35 1.25 -6.29 11.61
CA ALA A 35 -0.04 -5.65 11.85
C ALA A 35 -1.09 -6.66 12.37
N ARG A 36 -0.73 -7.41 13.42
CA ARG A 36 -1.63 -8.38 14.05
C ARG A 36 -2.94 -7.73 14.49
N GLY A 37 -4.06 -8.40 14.22
CA GLY A 37 -5.40 -7.86 14.50
C GLY A 37 -5.96 -6.95 13.39
N THR A 38 -5.26 -6.81 12.25
CA THR A 38 -5.82 -6.13 11.08
C THR A 38 -7.12 -6.81 10.64
N HIS A 39 -8.18 -6.01 10.50
CA HIS A 39 -9.48 -6.46 9.97
C HIS A 39 -9.75 -5.92 8.56
N ARG A 40 -8.97 -4.92 8.12
CA ARG A 40 -9.11 -4.29 6.82
C ARG A 40 -7.78 -3.81 6.27
N VAL A 41 -7.58 -4.03 4.97
CA VAL A 41 -6.51 -3.44 4.16
C VAL A 41 -7.16 -2.53 3.12
N ILE A 42 -6.72 -1.27 3.10
CA ILE A 42 -7.18 -0.26 2.13
C ILE A 42 -6.07 -0.07 1.11
N VAL A 43 -6.35 -0.37 -0.16
CA VAL A 43 -5.37 -0.37 -1.25
C VAL A 43 -5.46 0.95 -2.02
N CYS A 44 -4.32 1.60 -2.22
CA CYS A 44 -4.18 2.81 -3.03
C CYS A 44 -3.09 2.65 -4.11
N GLY A 45 -2.96 3.65 -4.98
CA GLY A 45 -2.08 3.64 -6.15
C GLY A 45 -2.53 2.67 -7.24
N GLY A 46 -1.72 2.58 -8.31
CA GLY A 46 -2.07 1.81 -9.51
C GLY A 46 -2.33 0.31 -9.28
N GLY A 47 -1.81 -0.26 -8.19
CA GLY A 47 -2.09 -1.66 -7.81
C GLY A 47 -3.55 -1.92 -7.46
N ALA A 48 -4.30 -0.89 -7.03
CA ALA A 48 -5.73 -0.99 -6.74
C ALA A 48 -6.58 -1.28 -7.99
N HIS A 49 -6.07 -0.96 -9.18
CA HIS A 49 -6.73 -1.22 -10.48
C HIS A 49 -6.37 -2.59 -11.07
N ASN A 50 -5.49 -3.35 -10.43
CA ASN A 50 -5.10 -4.68 -10.89
C ASN A 50 -6.02 -5.73 -10.25
N ASP A 51 -7.10 -6.10 -10.96
CA ASP A 51 -8.09 -7.08 -10.49
C ASP A 51 -7.48 -8.44 -10.11
N TYR A 52 -6.45 -8.86 -10.83
CA TYR A 52 -5.76 -10.11 -10.52
C TYR A 52 -5.00 -10.00 -9.19
N LEU A 53 -4.22 -8.94 -8.99
CA LEU A 53 -3.54 -8.67 -7.71
C LEU A 53 -4.53 -8.54 -6.56
N MET A 54 -5.63 -7.81 -6.74
CA MET A 54 -6.68 -7.67 -5.73
C MET A 54 -7.27 -9.04 -5.37
N THR A 55 -7.52 -9.90 -6.35
CA THR A 55 -7.97 -11.28 -6.13
C THR A 55 -6.93 -12.09 -5.34
N ARG A 56 -5.64 -11.96 -5.68
CA ARG A 56 -4.55 -12.66 -4.97
C ARG A 56 -4.38 -12.15 -3.54
N LEU A 57 -4.57 -10.86 -3.28
CA LEU A 57 -4.56 -10.29 -1.92
C LEU A 57 -5.70 -10.86 -1.08
N HIS A 58 -6.93 -10.93 -1.61
CA HIS A 58 -8.05 -11.56 -0.91
C HIS A 58 -7.78 -13.03 -0.57
N ALA A 59 -7.17 -13.78 -1.49
CA ALA A 59 -6.84 -15.18 -1.27
C ALA A 59 -5.76 -15.37 -0.18
N ASN A 60 -4.79 -14.46 -0.10
CA ASN A 60 -3.69 -14.53 0.87
C ASN A 60 -4.02 -13.87 2.22
N LEU A 61 -5.11 -13.11 2.33
CA LEU A 61 -5.56 -12.43 3.55
C LEU A 61 -6.98 -12.88 3.97
N PRO A 62 -7.19 -14.19 4.23
CA PRO A 62 -8.52 -14.69 4.56
C PRO A 62 -9.05 -14.06 5.86
N GLY A 63 -10.31 -13.61 5.83
CA GLY A 63 -10.97 -12.96 6.96
C GLY A 63 -10.63 -11.47 7.15
N ILE A 64 -9.77 -10.90 6.29
CA ILE A 64 -9.46 -9.47 6.27
C ILE A 64 -10.16 -8.85 5.06
N VAL A 65 -10.85 -7.73 5.27
CA VAL A 65 -11.50 -7.00 4.19
C VAL A 65 -10.42 -6.27 3.37
N VAL A 66 -10.25 -6.62 2.10
CA VAL A 66 -9.31 -5.93 1.19
C VAL A 66 -10.12 -5.07 0.23
N ASN A 67 -9.94 -3.75 0.25
CA ASN A 67 -10.72 -2.88 -0.64
C ASN A 67 -9.93 -1.66 -1.13
N SER A 68 -10.33 -1.12 -2.28
CA SER A 68 -9.73 0.12 -2.81
C SER A 68 -10.06 1.32 -1.91
N ALA A 69 -9.15 2.29 -1.85
CA ALA A 69 -9.36 3.58 -1.21
C ALA A 69 -10.58 4.34 -1.77
N ALA A 70 -11.00 4.03 -3.00
CA ALA A 70 -12.21 4.59 -3.62
C ALA A 70 -13.47 4.35 -2.76
N LEU A 71 -13.57 3.20 -2.09
CA LEU A 71 -14.67 2.88 -1.18
C LEU A 71 -14.69 3.73 0.10
N HIS A 72 -13.62 4.49 0.35
CA HIS A 72 -13.45 5.40 1.48
C HIS A 72 -13.40 6.86 1.06
N GLY A 73 -13.81 7.17 -0.19
CA GLY A 73 -14.02 8.54 -0.66
C GLY A 73 -12.79 9.23 -1.24
N ILE A 74 -11.70 8.50 -1.49
CA ILE A 74 -10.54 9.02 -2.23
C ILE A 74 -10.19 8.09 -3.38
N ASP A 75 -10.03 8.65 -4.57
CA ASP A 75 -9.52 7.90 -5.70
C ASP A 75 -8.11 7.36 -5.38
N PRO A 76 -7.84 6.06 -5.58
CA PRO A 76 -6.57 5.44 -5.21
C PRO A 76 -5.35 6.12 -5.81
N ASP A 77 -5.46 6.73 -6.99
CA ASP A 77 -4.33 7.39 -7.65
C ASP A 77 -4.00 8.77 -7.03
N TRP A 78 -4.91 9.32 -6.25
CA TRP A 78 -4.77 10.66 -5.66
C TRP A 78 -4.26 10.66 -4.22
N VAL A 79 -4.11 9.49 -3.59
CA VAL A 79 -3.76 9.37 -2.16
C VAL A 79 -2.43 10.06 -1.84
N GLU A 80 -1.41 9.88 -2.67
CA GLU A 80 -0.09 10.50 -2.45
C GLU A 80 -0.12 12.02 -2.62
N ALA A 81 -0.80 12.51 -3.66
CA ALA A 81 -0.97 13.95 -3.89
C ALA A 81 -1.76 14.61 -2.73
N ALA A 82 -2.82 13.96 -2.27
CA ALA A 82 -3.59 14.39 -1.11
C ALA A 82 -2.73 14.39 0.18
N ALA A 83 -1.86 13.39 0.35
CA ALA A 83 -0.93 13.35 1.48
C ALA A 83 0.05 14.54 1.47
N PHE A 84 0.58 14.93 0.32
CA PHE A 84 1.42 16.15 0.22
C PHE A 84 0.65 17.43 0.51
N ALA A 85 -0.58 17.57 -0.01
CA ALA A 85 -1.43 18.72 0.30
C ALA A 85 -1.74 18.79 1.80
N TRP A 86 -2.01 17.65 2.43
CA TRP A 86 -2.19 17.54 3.87
C TRP A 86 -0.90 17.89 4.63
N LEU A 87 0.28 17.44 4.19
CA LEU A 87 1.56 17.82 4.80
C LEU A 87 1.82 19.33 4.72
N ALA A 88 1.45 19.98 3.61
CA ALA A 88 1.53 21.43 3.48
C ALA A 88 0.61 22.13 4.50
N GLN A 89 -0.64 21.68 4.65
CA GLN A 89 -1.53 22.15 5.72
C GLN A 89 -0.90 21.92 7.10
N ARG A 90 -0.28 20.74 7.33
CA ARG A 90 0.39 20.45 8.60
C ARG A 90 1.49 21.46 8.91
N ARG A 91 2.27 21.85 7.90
CA ARG A 91 3.32 22.87 8.04
C ARG A 91 2.76 24.25 8.38
N LEU A 92 1.69 24.68 7.69
CA LEU A 92 1.02 25.96 7.94
C LEU A 92 0.39 26.03 9.34
N ASP A 93 -0.11 24.91 9.83
CA ASP A 93 -0.68 24.76 11.17
C ASP A 93 0.36 24.59 12.29
N GLU A 94 1.67 24.55 11.96
CA GLU A 94 2.76 24.31 12.93
C GLU A 94 2.58 23.06 13.82
N LYS A 95 2.04 21.96 13.27
CA LYS A 95 2.03 20.65 13.97
C LYS A 95 2.76 19.60 13.16
N ALA A 96 3.23 18.55 13.83
CA ALA A 96 4.08 17.54 13.23
C ALA A 96 3.49 16.93 11.94
N GLY A 97 4.38 16.60 11.00
CA GLY A 97 4.04 15.92 9.74
C GLY A 97 4.57 14.48 9.66
N ASN A 98 5.55 14.12 10.50
CA ASN A 98 6.04 12.74 10.59
C ASN A 98 5.37 11.97 11.73
N LEU A 99 5.52 10.65 11.69
CA LEU A 99 5.24 9.76 12.79
C LEU A 99 6.55 9.02 13.16
N PRO A 100 7.20 9.36 14.29
CA PRO A 100 8.47 8.76 14.71
C PRO A 100 8.50 7.23 14.72
N SER A 101 7.41 6.59 15.13
CA SER A 101 7.29 5.13 15.15
C SER A 101 7.32 4.49 13.75
N VAL A 102 7.13 5.28 12.69
CA VAL A 102 7.26 4.85 11.29
C VAL A 102 8.60 5.26 10.70
N THR A 103 9.06 6.49 10.96
CA THR A 103 10.27 7.04 10.32
C THR A 103 11.57 6.72 11.06
N GLY A 104 11.50 6.28 12.33
CA GLY A 104 12.67 6.11 13.20
C GLY A 104 13.30 7.42 13.68
N ALA A 105 12.59 8.55 13.56
CA ALA A 105 13.08 9.85 14.05
C ALA A 105 12.99 9.93 15.58
N ASP A 106 13.87 10.71 16.22
CA ASP A 106 13.89 10.83 17.69
C ASP A 106 12.65 11.53 18.27
N ARG A 107 11.97 12.35 17.47
CA ARG A 107 10.80 13.13 17.92
C ARG A 107 9.86 13.52 16.77
N PRO A 108 8.60 13.88 17.08
CA PRO A 108 7.72 14.52 16.11
C PRO A 108 8.29 15.86 15.63
N MET A 109 8.19 16.12 14.34
CA MET A 109 8.82 17.23 13.64
C MET A 109 7.86 17.84 12.61
N LEU A 110 7.97 19.16 12.44
CA LEU A 110 7.42 19.84 11.28
C LEU A 110 8.17 19.38 10.03
N LEU A 111 7.44 19.07 8.97
CA LEU A 111 8.01 18.68 7.69
C LEU A 111 7.83 19.81 6.66
N GLY A 112 8.78 19.93 5.73
CA GLY A 112 8.77 20.90 4.64
C GLY A 112 9.15 22.33 5.07
N ASP A 113 9.32 23.19 4.07
CA ASP A 113 9.67 24.61 4.21
C ASP A 113 8.66 25.51 3.47
N ILE A 114 8.52 26.75 3.94
CA ILE A 114 7.61 27.75 3.36
C ILE A 114 8.45 28.71 2.51
N TYR A 115 8.25 28.67 1.21
CA TYR A 115 8.83 29.61 0.27
C TYR A 115 7.85 30.76 0.04
N ARG A 116 8.23 31.96 0.48
CA ARG A 116 7.46 33.19 0.24
C ARG A 116 8.10 33.94 -0.91
N HIS A 117 7.26 34.49 -1.78
CA HIS A 117 7.68 35.45 -2.81
C HIS A 117 7.98 36.81 -2.19
#